data_AF-A0AB39XML8-F1
#
_entry.id   AF-A0AB39XML8-F1
#
_cell.length_a   1.000
_cell.length_b   1.000
_cell.length_c   1.000
_cell.angle_alpha   90.00
_cell.angle_beta   90.00
_cell.angle_gamma   90.00
#
_symmetry.space_group_name_H-M   'P 1'
#
loop_
_entity.id
_entity.type
_entity.pdbx_description
1 polymer ?
#
loop_
_entity_poly.entity_id
_entity_poly.type
_entity_poly.pdbx_seq_one_letter_code
_entity_poly.pdbx_strand_id
1 'polypeptide(L)'
;MKPTPATPMMVARFVADIAPWGIDKIWPIVQQISRAHYTVGLADPTLGGPVAATINEIAKIEPPRSWPKEQKARFAQLPYDLQVYAANHDRQREREIHRAHSEAAKLRQELAKVKNGKPENVAA
;
A
#
# COMPACT_ATOMS: atom_id res chain seq x y z
N MET A 1 -39.51 -10.92 -7.69
CA MET A 1 -38.85 -9.63 -7.39
C MET A 1 -37.49 -9.63 -8.07
N LYS A 2 -37.11 -8.60 -8.83
CA LYS A 2 -35.75 -8.53 -9.41
C LYS A 2 -34.78 -8.17 -8.28
N PRO A 3 -33.63 -8.85 -8.15
CA PRO A 3 -32.64 -8.49 -7.14
C PRO A 3 -32.07 -7.10 -7.46
N THR A 4 -31.92 -6.28 -6.44
CA THR A 4 -31.30 -4.94 -6.51
C THR A 4 -29.98 -4.96 -5.75
N PRO A 5 -28.96 -4.19 -6.18
CA PRO A 5 -27.70 -4.12 -5.46
C PRO A 5 -27.91 -3.56 -4.05
N ALA A 6 -27.11 -4.03 -3.09
CA ALA A 6 -27.00 -3.36 -1.80
C ALA A 6 -26.47 -1.93 -2.01
N THR A 7 -26.81 -1.00 -1.12
CA THR A 7 -26.21 0.33 -1.17
C THR A 7 -24.82 0.28 -0.52
N PRO A 8 -23.84 1.07 -1.02
CA PRO A 8 -22.52 1.14 -0.38
C PRO A 8 -22.57 1.53 1.10
N MET A 9 -23.55 2.35 1.50
CA MET A 9 -23.74 2.76 2.89
C MET A 9 -24.16 1.58 3.79
N MET A 10 -25.01 0.69 3.30
CA MET A 10 -25.41 -0.51 4.05
C MET A 10 -24.23 -1.47 4.26
N VAL A 11 -23.39 -1.64 3.23
CA VAL A 11 -22.18 -2.44 3.36
C VAL A 11 -21.19 -1.80 4.33
N ALA A 12 -20.99 -0.49 4.26
CA ALA A 12 -20.12 0.24 5.19
C ALA A 12 -20.61 0.09 6.64
N ARG A 13 -21.91 0.21 6.88
CA ARG A 13 -22.49 -0.01 8.21
C ARG A 13 -22.25 -1.44 8.71
N PHE A 14 -22.50 -2.44 7.86
CA PHE A 14 -22.24 -3.84 8.20
C PHE A 14 -20.78 -4.07 8.58
N VAL A 15 -19.84 -3.51 7.81
CA VAL A 15 -18.39 -3.58 8.09
C VAL A 15 -18.06 -2.94 9.44
N ALA A 16 -18.64 -1.78 9.76
CA ALA A 16 -18.44 -1.11 11.04
C ALA A 16 -18.98 -1.94 12.22
N ASP A 17 -20.13 -2.61 12.06
CA ASP A 17 -20.72 -3.46 13.09
C ASP A 17 -19.84 -4.68 13.42
N ILE A 18 -19.10 -5.21 12.44
CA ILE A 18 -18.18 -6.34 12.62
C ILE A 18 -16.72 -5.92 12.84
N ALA A 19 -16.43 -4.62 12.98
CA ALA A 19 -15.07 -4.08 13.15
C ALA A 19 -14.21 -4.80 14.23
N PRO A 20 -14.75 -5.22 15.40
CA PRO A 20 -13.97 -5.94 16.41
C PRO A 20 -13.35 -7.27 15.95
N TRP A 21 -13.79 -7.84 14.83
CA TRP A 21 -13.24 -9.10 14.31
C TRP A 21 -11.88 -8.94 13.63
N GLY A 22 -11.45 -7.70 13.36
CA GLY A 22 -10.19 -7.39 12.73
C GLY A 22 -10.19 -7.57 11.21
N ILE A 23 -9.29 -6.86 10.54
CA ILE A 23 -9.29 -6.75 9.07
C ILE A 23 -9.06 -8.08 8.36
N ASP A 24 -8.27 -8.99 8.93
CA ASP A 24 -7.99 -10.31 8.35
C ASP A 24 -9.26 -11.17 8.19
N LYS A 25 -10.28 -10.93 9.03
CA LYS A 25 -11.58 -11.60 8.95
C LYS A 25 -12.57 -10.83 8.10
N ILE A 26 -12.54 -9.50 8.18
CA ILE A 26 -13.49 -8.61 7.50
C ILE A 26 -13.22 -8.53 5.99
N TRP A 27 -11.96 -8.41 5.58
CA TRP A 27 -11.62 -8.20 4.17
C TRP A 27 -12.10 -9.35 3.25
N PRO A 28 -11.94 -10.63 3.61
CA PRO A 28 -12.52 -11.73 2.84
C PRO A 28 -14.05 -11.66 2.71
N ILE A 29 -14.74 -11.15 3.74
CA ILE A 29 -16.21 -10.99 3.70
C ILE A 29 -16.59 -9.89 2.71
N VAL A 30 -15.87 -8.76 2.71
CA VAL A 30 -16.07 -7.69 1.72
C VAL A 30 -15.85 -8.21 0.29
N GLN A 31 -14.78 -8.99 0.07
CA GLN A 31 -14.54 -9.64 -1.23
C GLN A 31 -15.67 -10.60 -1.63
N GLN A 32 -16.28 -11.32 -0.67
CA GLN A 32 -17.44 -12.16 -0.95
C GLN A 32 -18.67 -11.35 -1.34
N ILE A 33 -18.93 -10.19 -0.70
CA ILE A 33 -20.03 -9.29 -1.06
C ILE A 33 -19.84 -8.77 -2.50
N SER A 34 -18.63 -8.33 -2.83
CA SER A 34 -18.25 -7.91 -4.19
C SER A 34 -18.52 -9.02 -5.20
N ARG A 35 -17.99 -10.22 -4.94
CA ARG A 35 -18.16 -11.39 -5.81
C ARG A 35 -19.64 -11.76 -5.98
N ALA A 36 -20.42 -11.76 -4.90
CA ALA A 36 -21.84 -12.08 -4.95
C ALA A 36 -22.59 -11.14 -5.90
N HIS A 37 -22.36 -9.82 -5.81
CA HIS A 37 -22.98 -8.84 -6.70
C HIS A 37 -22.52 -9.01 -8.15
N TYR A 38 -21.22 -9.16 -8.37
CA TYR A 38 -20.66 -9.36 -9.71
C TYR A 38 -21.23 -10.60 -10.40
N THR A 39 -21.33 -11.73 -9.67
CA THR A 39 -21.82 -13.01 -10.24
C THR A 39 -23.27 -12.97 -10.73
N VAL A 40 -24.09 -12.05 -10.21
CA VAL A 40 -25.48 -11.86 -10.63
C VAL A 40 -25.66 -10.63 -11.53
N GLY A 41 -24.56 -10.04 -12.01
CA GLY A 41 -24.58 -8.88 -12.91
C GLY A 41 -25.03 -7.58 -12.24
N LEU A 42 -24.91 -7.48 -10.91
CA LEU A 42 -25.22 -6.26 -10.17
C LEU A 42 -23.97 -5.41 -9.97
N ALA A 43 -24.19 -4.10 -9.76
CA ALA A 43 -23.12 -3.18 -9.38
C ALA A 43 -22.49 -3.60 -8.05
N ASP A 44 -21.17 -3.47 -7.96
CA ASP A 44 -20.42 -3.81 -6.75
C ASP A 44 -20.57 -2.70 -5.69
N PRO A 45 -21.21 -2.98 -4.54
CA PRO A 45 -21.43 -1.99 -3.50
C PRO A 45 -20.17 -1.72 -2.67
N THR A 46 -19.13 -2.53 -2.80
CA THR A 46 -17.91 -2.45 -2.00
C THR A 46 -16.89 -1.44 -2.53
N LEU A 47 -17.03 -1.05 -3.80
CA LEU A 47 -16.14 -0.09 -4.47
C LEU A 47 -16.44 1.38 -4.13
N GLY A 48 -17.46 1.63 -3.31
CA GLY A 48 -17.86 2.98 -2.91
C GLY A 48 -16.94 3.58 -1.85
N GLY A 49 -16.79 4.92 -1.89
CA GLY A 49 -16.07 5.69 -0.88
C GLY A 49 -16.43 5.37 0.58
N PRO A 50 -17.72 5.13 0.95
CA PRO A 50 -18.08 4.76 2.31
C PRO A 50 -17.40 3.48 2.81
N VAL A 51 -17.35 2.43 1.98
CA VAL A 51 -16.75 1.15 2.38
C VAL A 51 -15.23 1.29 2.52
N ALA A 52 -14.59 1.98 1.58
CA ALA A 52 -13.15 2.29 1.68
C ALA A 52 -12.82 3.11 2.94
N ALA A 53 -13.64 4.11 3.27
CA ALA A 53 -13.47 4.92 4.48
C ALA A 53 -13.57 4.07 5.75
N THR A 54 -14.61 3.24 5.89
CA THR A 54 -14.76 2.36 7.07
C THR A 54 -13.63 1.34 7.17
N ILE A 55 -13.17 0.77 6.05
CA ILE A 55 -12.02 -0.14 6.08
C ILE A 55 -10.74 0.58 6.51
N ASN A 56 -10.52 1.83 6.08
CA ASN A 56 -9.39 2.63 6.55
C ASN A 56 -9.48 3.00 8.05
N GLU A 57 -10.68 3.13 8.60
CA GLU A 57 -10.85 3.32 10.05
C GLU A 57 -10.44 2.07 10.85
N ILE A 58 -10.69 0.88 10.28
CA ILE A 58 -10.34 -0.40 10.91
C ILE A 58 -8.85 -0.73 10.74
N ALA A 59 -8.31 -0.54 9.55
CA ALA A 59 -6.95 -0.94 9.19
C ALA A 59 -6.31 0.07 8.25
N LYS A 60 -6.01 1.25 8.79
CA LYS A 60 -5.33 2.30 8.05
C LYS A 60 -3.96 1.86 7.56
N ILE A 61 -3.74 1.99 6.26
CA ILE A 61 -2.41 1.88 5.64
C ILE A 61 -1.96 3.28 5.28
N GLU A 62 -0.81 3.69 5.80
CA GLU A 62 -0.24 4.97 5.43
C GLU A 62 0.24 4.92 3.97
N PRO A 63 -0.11 5.91 3.14
CA PRO A 63 0.38 5.96 1.78
C PRO A 63 1.90 6.18 1.78
N PRO A 64 2.60 5.74 0.71
CA PRO A 64 4.02 6.01 0.53
C PRO A 64 4.41 7.47 0.78
N ARG A 65 5.51 7.66 1.53
CA ARG A 65 5.95 9.01 1.95
C ARG A 65 6.35 9.88 0.77
N SER A 66 6.98 9.27 -0.23
CA SER A 66 7.48 9.87 -1.47
C SER A 66 6.35 10.40 -2.37
N TRP A 67 5.10 9.96 -2.17
CA TRP A 67 4.02 10.30 -3.08
C TRP A 67 3.53 11.75 -2.87
N PRO A 68 3.18 12.46 -3.96
CA PRO A 68 2.50 13.75 -3.92
C PRO A 68 1.16 13.69 -3.15
N LYS A 69 0.73 14.83 -2.61
CA LYS A 69 -0.50 14.95 -1.81
C LYS A 69 -1.74 14.39 -2.52
N GLU A 70 -1.89 14.67 -3.81
CA GLU A 70 -3.04 14.19 -4.61
C GLU A 70 -3.06 12.67 -4.74
N GLN A 71 -1.88 12.05 -4.91
CA GLN A 71 -1.77 10.60 -4.99
C GLN A 71 -2.04 9.94 -3.64
N LYS A 72 -1.60 10.56 -2.53
CA LYS A 72 -1.94 10.12 -1.17
C LYS A 72 -3.45 10.14 -0.91
N ALA A 73 -4.16 11.15 -1.42
CA ALA A 73 -5.62 11.21 -1.33
C ALA A 73 -6.29 10.08 -2.13
N ARG A 74 -5.81 9.80 -3.35
CA ARG A 74 -6.31 8.68 -4.17
C ARG A 74 -5.98 7.32 -3.58
N PHE A 75 -4.83 7.16 -2.91
CA PHE A 75 -4.44 5.93 -2.25
C PHE A 75 -5.47 5.49 -1.20
N ALA A 76 -5.97 6.43 -0.40
CA ALA A 76 -7.00 6.14 0.61
C ALA A 76 -8.34 5.67 0.00
N GLN A 77 -8.57 5.88 -1.29
CA GLN A 77 -9.77 5.41 -1.98
C GLN A 77 -9.60 4.00 -2.58
N LEU A 78 -8.39 3.46 -2.57
CA LEU A 78 -8.13 2.13 -3.13
C LEU A 78 -8.72 1.04 -2.23
N PRO A 79 -9.13 -0.10 -2.82
CA PRO A 79 -9.32 -1.36 -2.10
C PRO A 79 -8.14 -1.70 -1.18
N TYR A 80 -8.43 -2.31 -0.03
CA TYR A 80 -7.44 -2.57 1.01
C TYR A 80 -6.26 -3.42 0.53
N ASP A 81 -6.52 -4.47 -0.24
CA ASP A 81 -5.47 -5.31 -0.83
C ASP A 81 -4.55 -4.53 -1.77
N LEU A 82 -5.08 -3.61 -2.56
CA LEU A 82 -4.30 -2.73 -3.42
C LEU A 82 -3.48 -1.72 -2.62
N GLN A 83 -4.00 -1.23 -1.49
CA GLN A 83 -3.23 -0.41 -0.56
C GLN A 83 -2.05 -1.22 0.03
N VAL A 84 -2.30 -2.46 0.49
CA VAL A 84 -1.26 -3.37 1.00
C VAL A 84 -0.19 -3.61 -0.05
N TYR A 85 -0.59 -3.95 -1.27
CA TYR A 85 0.31 -4.21 -2.38
C TYR A 85 1.19 -2.99 -2.68
N ALA A 86 0.58 -1.83 -2.89
CA ALA A 86 1.29 -0.61 -3.23
C ALA A 86 2.26 -0.17 -2.12
N ALA A 87 1.84 -0.23 -0.85
CA ALA A 87 2.69 0.13 0.28
C ALA A 87 3.89 -0.83 0.44
N ASN A 88 3.67 -2.13 0.26
CA ASN A 88 4.75 -3.12 0.36
C ASN A 88 5.76 -2.98 -0.77
N HIS A 89 5.28 -2.80 -2.00
CA HIS A 89 6.11 -2.65 -3.17
C HIS A 89 6.93 -1.34 -3.12
N ASP A 90 6.35 -0.24 -2.64
CA ASP A 90 7.10 1.02 -2.44
C ASP A 90 8.19 0.86 -1.38
N ARG A 91 7.88 0.20 -0.25
CA ARG A 91 8.87 -0.09 0.80
C ARG A 91 10.02 -0.96 0.29
N GLN A 92 9.76 -1.93 -0.58
CA GLN A 92 10.81 -2.75 -1.21
C GLN A 92 11.72 -1.90 -2.09
N ARG A 93 11.13 -1.06 -2.96
CA ARG A 93 11.89 -0.12 -3.80
C ARG A 93 12.75 0.83 -2.98
N GLU A 94 12.21 1.40 -1.90
CA GLU A 94 12.95 2.31 -1.02
C GLU A 94 14.17 1.64 -0.39
N ARG A 95 14.03 0.37 0.04
CA ARG A 95 15.15 -0.41 0.58
C ARG A 95 16.25 -0.65 -0.46
N GLU A 96 15.88 -0.98 -1.69
CA GLU A 96 16.83 -1.21 -2.79
C GLU A 96 17.58 0.07 -3.15
N ILE A 97 16.85 1.19 -3.26
CA ILE A 97 17.43 2.52 -3.50
C ILE A 97 18.40 2.88 -2.36
N HIS A 98 17.98 2.73 -1.11
CA HIS A 98 18.83 3.03 0.04
C HIS A 98 20.11 2.18 0.04
N ARG A 99 20.01 0.89 -0.30
CA ARG A 99 21.16 0.00 -0.43
C ARG A 99 22.12 0.49 -1.52
N ALA A 100 21.61 0.79 -2.72
CA ALA A 100 22.43 1.29 -3.82
C ALA A 100 23.13 2.62 -3.49
N HIS A 101 22.43 3.55 -2.82
CA HIS A 101 23.02 4.81 -2.35
C HIS A 101 24.13 4.58 -1.32
N SER A 102 23.92 3.65 -0.38
CA SER A 102 24.90 3.30 0.65
C SER A 102 26.16 2.67 0.04
N GLU A 103 25.99 1.74 -0.92
CA GLU A 103 27.08 1.10 -1.64
C GLU A 103 27.87 2.14 -2.47
N ALA A 104 27.19 3.01 -3.21
CA ALA A 104 27.84 4.08 -3.97
C ALA A 104 28.61 5.07 -3.07
N ALA A 105 28.05 5.42 -1.90
CA ALA A 105 28.73 6.27 -0.93
C ALA A 105 30.01 5.60 -0.38
N LYS A 106 29.95 4.31 -0.05
CA LYS A 106 31.10 3.54 0.42
C LYS A 106 32.21 3.48 -0.64
N LEU A 107 31.87 3.16 -1.88
CA LEU A 107 32.83 3.13 -2.99
C LEU A 107 33.48 4.50 -3.22
N ARG A 108 32.71 5.59 -3.13
CA ARG A 108 33.26 6.96 -3.23
C ARG A 108 34.25 7.26 -2.12
N GLN A 109 33.97 6.82 -0.89
CA GLN A 109 34.90 6.98 0.23
C GLN A 109 36.17 6.14 0.06
N GLU A 110 36.05 4.88 -0.36
CA GLU A 110 37.19 4.00 -0.62
C GLU A 110 38.08 4.56 -1.74
N LEU A 111 37.47 5.01 -2.84
CA LEU A 111 38.19 5.61 -3.96
C LEU A 111 38.88 6.92 -3.56
N ALA A 112 38.26 7.74 -2.70
CA ALA A 112 38.90 8.91 -2.14
C ALA A 112 40.09 8.56 -1.24
N LYS A 113 40.00 7.48 -0.44
CA LYS A 113 41.14 6.98 0.35
C LYS A 113 42.29 6.50 -0.52
N VAL A 114 42.00 5.75 -1.60
CA VAL A 114 43.02 5.30 -2.56
C VAL A 114 43.67 6.47 -3.29
N LYS A 115 42.89 7.49 -3.70
CA LYS A 115 43.44 8.68 -4.35
C LYS A 115 44.28 9.56 -3.41
N ASN A 116 43.89 9.65 -2.14
CA ASN A 116 44.59 10.45 -1.15
C ASN A 116 45.79 9.71 -0.52
N GLY A 117 45.77 8.37 -0.52
CA GLY A 117 46.92 7.52 -0.24
C GLY A 117 47.75 7.32 -1.51
N LYS A 118 48.58 8.30 -1.88
CA LYS A 118 49.61 8.11 -2.92
C LYS A 118 50.50 6.90 -2.58
N PRO A 119 50.99 6.14 -3.57
CA PRO A 119 51.89 5.01 -3.32
C PRO A 119 53.16 5.51 -2.62
N GLU A 120 53.45 4.95 -1.45
CA GLU A 120 54.77 5.05 -0.84
C GLU A 120 55.77 4.41 -1.79
N ASN A 121 56.60 5.27 -2.39
CA ASN A 121 58.01 5.07 -2.69
C ASN A 121 58.45 3.60 -2.84
N VAL A 122 58.39 3.08 -4.08
CA VAL A 122 59.37 2.06 -4.49
C VAL A 122 60.63 2.86 -4.86
N ALA A 123 61.42 3.19 -3.84
CA ALA A 123 62.73 3.79 -3.99
C ALA A 123 63.80 2.69 -4.10
N ALA A 124 64.62 2.84 -5.14
CA ALA A 124 65.98 2.33 -5.34
C ALA A 124 66.18 0.81 -5.51
#